data_AF-A0A495WAQ7-F1
#
_entry.id   AF-A0A495WAQ7-F1
#
_cell.length_a   1.000
_cell.length_b   1.000
_cell.length_c   1.000
_cell.angle_alpha   90.00
_cell.angle_beta   90.00
_cell.angle_gamma   90.00
#
_symmetry.space_group_name_H-M   'P 1'
#
loop_
_entity.id
_entity.type
_entity.pdbx_description
1 polymer ?
#
loop_
_entity_poly.entity_id
_entity_poly.type
_entity_poly.pdbx_seq_one_letter_code
_entity_poly.pdbx_strand_id
1 'polypeptide(L)'
;MDQYRLINRTQPYPHESLWGFLMRCARANHYRDHQEILQYALDASSTNPQVEQTEIPRLATYTRNSVHELDQLSGYSRQVARKGRDWKILGEWLSKSTFLKLRHAPICPQCLQEQPFLRGVWHLAFNTACWKHSCRLIDRCPQCKRQLALARRHPEYCECGFDLRKSVTTPAEAEQLLIARIMANHSDGPLNLDSECIPANQVENLARLSLDGLCHSLWFLGHHLLGNFSLSQGSGLRKLDAGETREMIAAACWLLSDWPTRLDEALSKQIAVNSKWSGDNATMRLLGPIQRYYESHIGSSDFRFISSPYETFVRQLVKQAGIKTRPSRLDSPQLELDLS
;
A
#
# COMPACT_ATOMS: atom_id res chain seq x y z
N MET A 1 -37.44 4.48 -13.88
CA MET A 1 -37.40 3.19 -13.17
C MET A 1 -37.50 3.50 -11.70
N ASP A 2 -38.65 3.23 -11.09
CA ASP A 2 -38.79 3.28 -9.64
C ASP A 2 -37.62 2.52 -9.01
N GLN A 3 -36.81 3.22 -8.22
CA GLN A 3 -35.51 2.75 -7.77
C GLN A 3 -35.70 1.50 -6.90
N TYR A 4 -35.47 0.32 -7.47
CA TYR A 4 -35.24 -0.88 -6.68
C TYR A 4 -34.09 -0.59 -5.71
N ARG A 5 -34.34 -0.81 -4.42
CA ARG A 5 -33.37 -0.68 -3.33
C ARG A 5 -33.38 -1.98 -2.54
N LEU A 6 -32.29 -2.24 -1.83
CA LEU A 6 -32.22 -3.38 -0.90
C LEU A 6 -33.33 -3.30 0.14
N ILE A 7 -33.98 -4.43 0.44
CA ILE A 7 -35.03 -4.50 1.46
C ILE A 7 -34.42 -4.32 2.85
N ASN A 8 -33.38 -5.10 3.15
CA ASN A 8 -32.66 -5.09 4.41
C ASN A 8 -31.46 -4.14 4.31
N ARG A 9 -31.54 -3.02 5.04
CA ARG A 9 -30.42 -2.08 5.18
C ARG A 9 -29.33 -2.72 6.04
N THR A 10 -28.11 -2.77 5.50
CA THR A 10 -26.91 -3.11 6.27
C THR A 10 -26.16 -1.83 6.59
N GLN A 11 -25.71 -1.67 7.84
CA GLN A 11 -24.87 -0.54 8.25
C GLN A 11 -23.38 -0.87 8.02
N PRO A 12 -22.61 0.03 7.38
CA PRO A 12 -21.15 -0.08 7.31
C PRO A 12 -20.51 -0.13 8.69
N TYR A 13 -19.49 -0.99 8.87
CA TYR A 13 -18.60 -0.89 10.02
C TYR A 13 -17.59 0.26 9.82
N PRO A 14 -17.07 0.86 10.90
CA PRO A 14 -15.95 1.80 10.81
C PRO A 14 -14.78 1.17 10.06
N HIS A 15 -14.22 1.91 9.10
CA HIS A 15 -13.04 1.51 8.32
C HIS A 15 -13.21 0.18 7.58
N GLU A 16 -14.44 -0.20 7.24
CA GLU A 16 -14.75 -1.37 6.42
C GLU A 16 -14.36 -1.14 4.94
N SER A 17 -14.06 -2.21 4.23
CA SER A 17 -13.93 -2.15 2.79
C SER A 17 -15.29 -2.22 2.10
N LEU A 18 -15.44 -1.50 1.00
CA LEU A 18 -16.64 -1.51 0.16
C LEU A 18 -17.04 -2.94 -0.22
N TRP A 19 -16.06 -3.79 -0.52
CA TRP A 19 -16.29 -5.20 -0.85
C TRP A 19 -16.85 -6.00 0.34
N GLY A 20 -16.27 -5.84 1.53
CA GLY A 20 -16.78 -6.49 2.75
C GLY A 20 -18.20 -6.04 3.08
N PHE A 21 -18.45 -4.73 2.95
CA PHE A 21 -19.77 -4.14 3.13
C PHE A 21 -20.79 -4.72 2.13
N LEU A 22 -20.46 -4.75 0.83
CA LEU A 22 -21.37 -5.28 -0.19
C LEU A 22 -21.59 -6.80 -0.06
N MET A 23 -20.60 -7.58 0.40
CA MET A 23 -20.80 -9.01 0.75
C MET A 23 -21.86 -9.17 1.84
N ARG A 24 -21.83 -8.30 2.87
CA ARG A 24 -22.83 -8.32 3.95
C ARG A 24 -24.20 -7.87 3.47
N CYS A 25 -24.27 -6.84 2.63
CA CYS A 25 -25.50 -6.41 1.97
C CYS A 25 -26.14 -7.55 1.16
N ALA A 26 -25.33 -8.26 0.36
CA ALA A 26 -25.80 -9.37 -0.46
C ALA A 26 -26.38 -10.49 0.41
N ARG A 27 -25.65 -10.88 1.45
CA ARG A 27 -26.12 -11.89 2.42
C ARG A 27 -27.42 -11.49 3.09
N ALA A 28 -27.52 -10.25 3.56
CA ALA A 28 -28.72 -9.75 4.25
C ALA A 28 -29.95 -9.69 3.34
N ASN A 29 -29.76 -9.62 2.02
CA ASN A 29 -30.83 -9.50 1.03
C ASN A 29 -30.97 -10.74 0.12
N HIS A 30 -30.32 -11.85 0.48
CA HIS A 30 -30.38 -13.12 -0.26
C HIS A 30 -29.94 -13.04 -1.74
N TYR A 31 -29.08 -12.09 -2.08
CA TYR A 31 -28.37 -12.09 -3.36
C TYR A 31 -27.32 -13.20 -3.37
N ARG A 32 -26.98 -13.68 -4.57
CA ARG A 32 -25.97 -14.73 -4.75
C ARG A 32 -24.62 -14.31 -4.20
N ASP A 33 -24.24 -13.08 -4.49
CA ASP A 33 -22.99 -12.43 -4.11
C ASP A 33 -23.12 -10.90 -4.31
N HIS A 34 -22.05 -10.17 -4.02
CA HIS A 34 -22.02 -8.71 -4.15
C HIS A 34 -21.95 -8.23 -5.61
N GLN A 35 -21.59 -9.07 -6.58
CA GLN A 35 -21.54 -8.67 -7.99
C GLN A 35 -22.94 -8.42 -8.53
N GLU A 36 -23.93 -9.22 -8.11
CA GLU A 36 -25.33 -8.96 -8.45
C GLU A 36 -25.78 -7.58 -7.95
N ILE A 37 -25.38 -7.15 -6.75
CA ILE A 37 -25.67 -5.79 -6.26
C ILE A 37 -25.07 -4.74 -7.20
N LEU A 38 -23.80 -4.89 -7.58
CA LEU A 38 -23.15 -3.94 -8.50
C LEU A 38 -23.83 -3.91 -9.86
N GLN A 39 -24.21 -5.08 -10.40
CA GLN A 39 -24.93 -5.19 -11.67
C GLN A 39 -26.26 -4.42 -11.63
N TYR A 40 -27.07 -4.60 -10.58
CA TYR A 40 -28.37 -3.94 -10.48
C TYR A 40 -28.29 -2.46 -10.07
N ALA A 41 -27.31 -2.08 -9.24
CA ALA A 41 -27.20 -0.71 -8.76
C ALA A 41 -26.52 0.23 -9.77
N LEU A 42 -25.53 -0.29 -10.50
CA LEU A 42 -24.61 0.49 -11.32
C LEU A 42 -24.60 0.10 -12.80
N ASP A 43 -25.37 -0.90 -13.21
CA ASP A 43 -25.32 -1.46 -14.57
C ASP A 43 -23.91 -2.01 -14.90
N ALA A 44 -23.17 -2.44 -13.87
CA ALA A 44 -21.79 -2.89 -13.99
C ALA A 44 -21.68 -4.23 -14.73
N SER A 45 -20.64 -4.38 -15.56
CA SER A 45 -20.31 -5.67 -16.16
C SER A 45 -19.57 -6.57 -15.16
N SER A 46 -19.72 -7.89 -15.29
CA SER A 46 -18.99 -8.88 -14.48
C SER A 46 -17.47 -8.85 -14.69
N THR A 47 -16.99 -8.16 -15.73
CA THR A 47 -15.58 -8.13 -16.15
C THR A 47 -14.76 -6.99 -15.56
N ASN A 48 -15.40 -5.91 -15.09
CA ASN A 48 -14.70 -4.81 -14.41
C ASN A 48 -15.48 -4.39 -13.14
N PRO A 49 -15.18 -5.00 -11.99
CA PRO A 49 -16.00 -4.79 -10.79
C PRO A 49 -15.67 -3.45 -10.11
N GLN A 50 -14.73 -2.66 -10.63
CA GLN A 50 -14.25 -1.44 -9.99
C GLN A 50 -15.36 -0.38 -9.86
N VAL A 51 -15.58 0.11 -8.64
CA VAL A 51 -16.52 1.20 -8.34
C VAL A 51 -15.81 2.55 -8.44
N GLU A 52 -16.38 3.47 -9.20
CA GLU A 52 -15.92 4.86 -9.29
C GLU A 52 -16.56 5.74 -8.22
N GLN A 53 -15.86 6.81 -7.81
CA GLN A 53 -16.35 7.78 -6.84
C GLN A 53 -17.69 8.40 -7.27
N THR A 54 -17.88 8.62 -8.58
CA THR A 54 -19.12 9.15 -9.16
C THR A 54 -20.31 8.22 -9.00
N GLU A 55 -20.08 6.94 -8.71
CA GLU A 55 -21.12 5.91 -8.55
C GLU A 55 -21.56 5.74 -7.08
N ILE A 56 -20.80 6.30 -6.13
CA ILE A 56 -21.10 6.21 -4.70
C ILE A 56 -22.52 6.71 -4.35
N PRO A 57 -23.04 7.82 -4.90
CA PRO A 57 -24.41 8.25 -4.61
C PRO A 57 -25.49 7.25 -5.06
N ARG A 58 -25.27 6.57 -6.20
CA ARG A 58 -26.18 5.51 -6.69
C ARG A 58 -26.14 4.30 -5.76
N LEU A 59 -24.95 3.83 -5.38
CA LEU A 59 -24.80 2.73 -4.43
C LEU A 59 -25.38 3.06 -3.05
N ALA A 60 -25.21 4.29 -2.57
CA ALA A 60 -25.75 4.73 -1.29
C ALA A 60 -27.27 4.62 -1.29
N THR A 61 -27.90 5.15 -2.35
CA THR A 61 -29.34 5.07 -2.56
C THR A 61 -29.81 3.61 -2.64
N TYR A 62 -29.15 2.77 -3.43
CA TYR A 62 -29.50 1.37 -3.62
C TYR A 62 -29.42 0.57 -2.31
N THR A 63 -28.37 0.81 -1.51
CA THR A 63 -28.13 0.11 -0.24
C THR A 63 -28.88 0.71 0.95
N ARG A 64 -29.66 1.78 0.73
CA ARG A 64 -30.39 2.54 1.77
C ARG A 64 -29.46 3.16 2.83
N ASN A 65 -28.30 3.65 2.39
CA ASN A 65 -27.34 4.37 3.21
C ASN A 65 -27.14 5.79 2.70
N SER A 66 -26.54 6.65 3.53
CA SER A 66 -26.13 7.98 3.11
C SER A 66 -24.86 7.93 2.25
N VAL A 67 -24.65 8.97 1.43
CA VAL A 67 -23.40 9.15 0.68
C VAL A 67 -22.21 9.23 1.64
N HIS A 68 -22.38 9.92 2.78
CA HIS A 68 -21.35 10.03 3.80
C HIS A 68 -20.94 8.66 4.35
N GLU A 69 -21.89 7.77 4.68
CA GLU A 69 -21.58 6.42 5.16
C GLU A 69 -20.79 5.59 4.16
N LEU A 70 -21.11 5.67 2.86
CA LEU A 70 -20.34 4.95 1.84
C LEU A 70 -19.01 5.61 1.50
N ASP A 71 -18.91 6.93 1.62
CA ASP A 71 -17.66 7.65 1.37
C ASP A 71 -16.58 7.30 2.42
N GLN A 72 -16.96 6.79 3.60
CA GLN A 72 -16.02 6.27 4.60
C GLN A 72 -15.46 4.87 4.27
N LEU A 73 -16.05 4.16 3.31
CA LEU A 73 -15.59 2.82 2.92
C LEU A 73 -14.30 2.89 2.09
N SER A 74 -13.47 1.86 2.22
CA SER A 74 -12.25 1.72 1.40
C SER A 74 -12.47 0.88 0.15
N GLY A 75 -11.77 1.16 -0.94
CA GLY A 75 -11.66 0.25 -2.09
C GLY A 75 -12.42 0.66 -3.36
N TYR A 76 -12.89 1.91 -3.45
CA TYR A 76 -13.34 2.52 -4.72
C TYR A 76 -12.27 3.49 -5.28
N SER A 77 -12.46 3.99 -6.48
CA SER A 77 -11.46 4.78 -7.19
C SER A 77 -12.00 6.06 -7.81
N ARG A 78 -11.10 6.91 -8.30
CA ARG A 78 -11.43 8.07 -9.13
C ARG A 78 -10.45 8.20 -10.29
N GLN A 79 -10.92 8.74 -11.40
CA GLN A 79 -10.06 9.18 -12.49
C GLN A 79 -9.39 10.51 -12.12
N VAL A 80 -8.10 10.62 -12.43
CA VAL A 80 -7.31 11.83 -12.21
C VAL A 80 -6.69 12.25 -13.53
N ALA A 81 -7.11 13.42 -14.02
CA ALA A 81 -6.66 13.96 -15.29
C ALA A 81 -5.11 13.95 -15.38
N ARG A 82 -4.58 13.38 -16.46
CA ARG A 82 -3.13 13.24 -16.75
C ARG A 82 -2.31 12.38 -15.78
N LYS A 83 -2.86 11.96 -14.63
CA LYS A 83 -2.17 11.10 -13.63
C LYS A 83 -2.69 9.66 -13.60
N GLY A 84 -3.80 9.40 -14.28
CA GLY A 84 -4.41 8.07 -14.34
C GLY A 84 -5.52 7.94 -13.31
N ARG A 85 -5.29 7.19 -12.24
CA ARG A 85 -6.33 6.80 -11.29
C ARG A 85 -5.78 6.78 -9.87
N ASP A 86 -6.63 7.20 -8.92
CA ASP A 86 -6.39 7.01 -7.50
C ASP A 86 -7.42 6.04 -6.89
N TRP A 87 -7.10 5.46 -5.74
CA TRP A 87 -7.98 4.58 -4.97
C TRP A 87 -8.12 5.07 -3.54
N LYS A 88 -9.34 5.08 -3.02
CA LYS A 88 -9.62 5.53 -1.66
C LYS A 88 -9.41 4.40 -0.65
N ILE A 89 -8.55 4.62 0.34
CA ILE A 89 -8.27 3.70 1.44
C ILE A 89 -8.20 4.50 2.73
N LEU A 90 -9.00 4.12 3.73
CA LEU A 90 -9.05 4.78 5.05
C LEU A 90 -9.20 6.32 4.98
N GLY A 91 -10.00 6.82 4.03
CA GLY A 91 -10.20 8.27 3.84
C GLY A 91 -9.17 8.95 2.94
N GLU A 92 -8.05 8.29 2.63
CA GLU A 92 -6.96 8.83 1.83
C GLU A 92 -6.92 8.27 0.40
N TRP A 93 -6.23 8.95 -0.51
CA TRP A 93 -6.11 8.56 -1.92
C TRP A 93 -4.72 8.03 -2.22
N LEU A 94 -4.64 6.78 -2.68
CA LEU A 94 -3.40 6.17 -3.15
C LEU A 94 -3.30 6.27 -4.66
N SER A 95 -2.10 6.59 -5.16
CA SER A 95 -1.84 6.94 -6.56
C SER A 95 -1.41 5.75 -7.43
N LYS A 96 -1.06 4.60 -6.81
CA LYS A 96 -0.56 3.40 -7.53
C LYS A 96 -1.37 2.15 -7.18
N SER A 97 -1.79 1.43 -8.22
CA SER A 97 -2.47 0.13 -8.08
C SER A 97 -1.59 -0.96 -7.48
N THR A 98 -0.26 -0.84 -7.59
CA THR A 98 0.71 -1.79 -7.00
C THR A 98 0.75 -1.74 -5.49
N PHE A 99 0.30 -0.63 -4.88
CA PHE A 99 0.15 -0.50 -3.43
C PHE A 99 -1.14 -1.15 -2.92
N LEU A 100 -1.92 -1.77 -3.80
CA LEU A 100 -3.26 -2.26 -3.51
C LEU A 100 -3.47 -3.73 -3.89
N LYS A 101 -4.26 -4.40 -3.07
CA LYS A 101 -4.81 -5.72 -3.32
C LYS A 101 -6.22 -5.58 -3.90
N LEU A 102 -6.28 -5.36 -5.22
CA LEU A 102 -7.53 -5.05 -5.95
C LEU A 102 -8.46 -6.25 -6.22
N ARG A 103 -7.95 -7.48 -6.13
CA ARG A 103 -8.73 -8.71 -6.45
C ARG A 103 -8.77 -9.73 -5.32
N HIS A 104 -7.95 -9.52 -4.30
CA HIS A 104 -7.80 -10.44 -3.18
C HIS A 104 -7.74 -9.61 -1.90
N ALA A 105 -8.31 -10.11 -0.82
CA ALA A 105 -8.19 -9.48 0.49
C ALA A 105 -7.60 -10.51 1.46
N PRO A 106 -6.36 -10.30 1.94
CA PRO A 106 -5.84 -11.05 3.05
C PRO A 106 -6.69 -10.77 4.29
N ILE A 107 -6.71 -11.70 5.23
CA ILE A 107 -7.54 -11.57 6.43
C ILE A 107 -6.75 -11.95 7.68
N CYS A 108 -7.21 -11.46 8.83
CA CYS A 108 -6.85 -12.00 10.13
C CYS A 108 -7.98 -12.94 10.60
N PRO A 109 -7.71 -14.24 10.82
CA PRO A 109 -8.72 -15.19 11.32
C PRO A 109 -9.35 -14.73 12.64
N GLN A 110 -8.53 -14.19 13.54
CA GLN A 110 -8.98 -13.71 14.86
C GLN A 110 -9.85 -12.46 14.75
N CYS A 111 -9.51 -11.49 13.89
CA CYS A 111 -10.41 -10.36 13.60
C CYS A 111 -11.77 -10.82 13.08
N LEU A 112 -11.81 -11.83 12.20
CA LEU A 112 -13.07 -12.36 11.67
C LEU A 112 -13.88 -13.16 12.72
N GLN A 113 -13.22 -13.72 13.74
CA GLN A 113 -13.91 -14.31 14.91
C GLN A 113 -14.59 -13.22 15.74
N GLU A 114 -13.90 -12.10 15.97
CA GLU A 114 -14.46 -10.96 16.71
C GLU A 114 -15.60 -10.29 15.95
N GLN A 115 -15.36 -9.94 14.68
CA GLN A 115 -16.33 -9.27 13.81
C GLN A 115 -16.11 -9.70 12.34
N PRO A 116 -17.09 -10.35 11.68
CA PRO A 116 -16.91 -10.94 10.35
C PRO A 116 -17.07 -9.91 9.23
N PHE A 117 -16.14 -8.94 9.14
CA PHE A 117 -16.07 -7.98 8.04
C PHE A 117 -14.65 -7.80 7.51
N LEU A 118 -14.52 -7.26 6.29
CA LEU A 118 -13.22 -6.97 5.70
C LEU A 118 -12.80 -5.55 6.04
N ARG A 119 -11.64 -5.41 6.69
CA ARG A 119 -11.07 -4.11 7.04
C ARG A 119 -10.49 -3.43 5.80
N GLY A 120 -10.66 -2.11 5.70
CA GLY A 120 -10.12 -1.29 4.61
C GLY A 120 -8.61 -1.38 4.49
N VAL A 121 -7.90 -1.39 5.63
CA VAL A 121 -6.43 -1.50 5.70
C VAL A 121 -5.90 -2.78 5.04
N TRP A 122 -6.69 -3.86 5.00
CA TRP A 122 -6.28 -5.13 4.37
C TRP A 122 -6.11 -5.03 2.85
N HIS A 123 -6.63 -3.97 2.23
CA HIS A 123 -6.39 -3.69 0.82
C HIS A 123 -5.00 -3.12 0.53
N LEU A 124 -4.27 -2.64 1.53
CA LEU A 124 -2.90 -2.17 1.34
C LEU A 124 -1.97 -3.35 1.09
N ALA A 125 -1.13 -3.26 0.06
CA ALA A 125 -0.18 -4.31 -0.30
C ALA A 125 0.79 -4.59 0.85
N PHE A 126 1.32 -3.52 1.44
CA PHE A 126 2.28 -3.52 2.55
C PHE A 126 1.66 -3.85 3.92
N ASN A 127 0.33 -3.92 4.05
CA ASN A 127 -0.29 -4.40 5.28
C ASN A 127 -0.28 -5.95 5.28
N THR A 128 0.82 -6.52 5.76
CA THR A 128 1.07 -7.98 5.77
C THR A 128 0.79 -8.64 7.12
N ALA A 129 0.57 -7.84 8.17
CA ALA A 129 0.28 -8.29 9.52
C ALA A 129 -1.01 -7.67 10.07
N CYS A 130 -1.57 -8.32 11.09
CA CYS A 130 -2.61 -7.75 11.93
C CYS A 130 -1.94 -7.12 13.15
N TRP A 131 -2.05 -5.79 13.29
CA TRP A 131 -1.51 -5.08 14.44
C TRP A 131 -2.19 -5.50 15.76
N LYS A 132 -3.48 -5.84 15.71
CA LYS A 132 -4.29 -6.18 16.89
C LYS A 132 -3.98 -7.57 17.45
N HIS A 133 -3.79 -8.56 16.57
CA HIS A 133 -3.58 -9.97 16.94
C HIS A 133 -2.14 -10.44 16.76
N SER A 134 -1.24 -9.51 16.42
CA SER A 134 0.20 -9.74 16.23
C SER A 134 0.57 -10.91 15.29
N CYS A 135 -0.28 -11.20 14.31
CA CYS A 135 -0.13 -12.34 13.42
C CYS A 135 -0.05 -11.93 11.95
N ARG A 136 0.58 -12.76 11.12
CA ARG A 136 0.57 -12.58 9.65
C ARG A 136 -0.86 -12.70 9.14
N LEU A 137 -1.23 -11.82 8.22
CA LEU A 137 -2.48 -11.99 7.50
C LEU A 137 -2.37 -13.18 6.54
N ILE A 138 -3.41 -13.99 6.47
CA ILE A 138 -3.48 -15.09 5.51
C ILE A 138 -4.10 -14.58 4.21
N ASP A 139 -3.47 -14.87 3.09
CA ASP A 139 -3.92 -14.49 1.75
C ASP A 139 -4.37 -15.69 0.91
N ARG A 140 -4.22 -16.90 1.44
CA ARG A 140 -4.63 -18.17 0.83
C ARG A 140 -5.42 -19.02 1.82
N CYS A 141 -6.41 -19.74 1.30
CA CYS A 141 -7.19 -20.69 2.10
C CYS A 141 -6.30 -21.89 2.50
N PRO A 142 -6.27 -22.30 3.78
CA PRO A 142 -5.46 -23.43 4.20
C PRO A 142 -5.97 -24.77 3.65
N GLN A 143 -7.27 -24.88 3.31
CA GLN A 143 -7.85 -26.09 2.74
C GLN A 143 -7.58 -26.20 1.23
N CYS A 144 -8.02 -25.22 0.42
CA CYS A 144 -7.94 -25.31 -1.04
C CYS A 144 -6.72 -24.62 -1.66
N LYS A 145 -5.88 -23.93 -0.86
CA LYS A 145 -4.66 -23.21 -1.26
C LYS A 145 -4.84 -22.05 -2.26
N ARG A 146 -6.06 -21.81 -2.73
CA ARG A 146 -6.43 -20.67 -3.58
C ARG A 146 -6.30 -19.36 -2.81
N GLN A 147 -5.94 -18.28 -3.51
CA GLN A 147 -5.94 -16.93 -2.93
C GLN A 147 -7.36 -16.53 -2.51
N LEU A 148 -7.45 -15.73 -1.45
CA LEU A 148 -8.72 -15.23 -0.93
C LEU A 148 -9.25 -14.12 -1.83
N ALA A 149 -10.00 -14.51 -2.85
CA ALA A 149 -10.63 -13.60 -3.80
C ALA A 149 -11.62 -12.65 -3.11
N LEU A 150 -11.64 -11.39 -3.56
CA LEU A 150 -12.68 -10.45 -3.22
C LEU A 150 -14.03 -10.84 -3.83
N ALA A 151 -14.06 -11.73 -4.82
CA ALA A 151 -15.27 -12.27 -5.42
C ALA A 151 -16.06 -13.24 -4.49
N ARG A 152 -15.48 -13.65 -3.35
CA ARG A 152 -16.13 -14.58 -2.41
C ARG A 152 -17.44 -14.01 -1.84
N ARG A 153 -18.34 -14.91 -1.44
CA ARG A 153 -19.68 -14.55 -0.96
C ARG A 153 -19.70 -13.94 0.44
N HIS A 154 -18.78 -14.37 1.30
CA HIS A 154 -18.74 -13.98 2.71
C HIS A 154 -17.31 -13.67 3.15
N PRO A 155 -17.10 -12.69 4.05
CA PRO A 155 -15.79 -12.41 4.62
C PRO A 155 -15.14 -13.62 5.29
N GLU A 156 -15.93 -14.40 6.03
CA GLU A 156 -15.48 -15.51 6.88
C GLU A 156 -15.35 -16.86 6.16
N TYR A 157 -15.88 -17.01 4.94
CA TYR A 157 -15.81 -18.27 4.19
C TYR A 157 -14.99 -18.14 2.91
N CYS A 158 -14.18 -19.14 2.63
CA CYS A 158 -13.59 -19.33 1.31
C CYS A 158 -14.65 -19.79 0.31
N GLU A 159 -14.42 -19.60 -0.99
CA GLU A 159 -15.26 -20.17 -2.06
C GLU A 159 -15.36 -21.70 -2.01
N CYS A 160 -14.39 -22.38 -1.40
CA CYS A 160 -14.45 -23.84 -1.19
C CYS A 160 -15.32 -24.25 0.03
N GLY A 161 -15.91 -23.31 0.75
CA GLY A 161 -16.71 -23.57 1.96
C GLY A 161 -15.92 -23.60 3.27
N PHE A 162 -14.59 -23.59 3.24
CA PHE A 162 -13.78 -23.53 4.46
C PHE A 162 -14.06 -22.26 5.27
N ASP A 163 -14.27 -22.42 6.57
CA ASP A 163 -14.41 -21.33 7.55
C ASP A 163 -13.03 -20.75 7.90
N LEU A 164 -12.73 -19.58 7.36
CA LEU A 164 -11.43 -18.91 7.51
C LEU A 164 -11.14 -18.48 8.95
N ARG A 165 -12.15 -18.38 9.80
CA ARG A 165 -11.98 -18.13 11.24
C ARG A 165 -11.27 -19.27 11.94
N LYS A 166 -11.32 -20.49 11.38
CA LYS A 166 -10.63 -21.68 11.91
C LYS A 166 -9.20 -21.81 11.42
N SER A 167 -8.69 -20.85 10.65
CA SER A 167 -7.33 -20.90 10.15
C SER A 167 -6.32 -20.71 11.28
N VAL A 168 -5.27 -21.52 11.28
CA VAL A 168 -4.12 -21.34 12.18
C VAL A 168 -3.39 -20.06 11.80
N THR A 169 -3.02 -19.26 12.80
CA THR A 169 -2.27 -18.02 12.64
C THR A 169 -0.77 -18.24 12.90
N THR A 170 0.07 -17.54 12.15
CA THR A 170 1.52 -17.47 12.39
C THR A 170 1.87 -16.10 12.95
N PRO A 171 2.74 -15.99 13.97
CA PRO A 171 3.24 -14.70 14.45
C PRO A 171 3.86 -13.86 13.32
N ALA A 172 3.61 -12.56 13.34
CA ALA A 172 4.28 -11.62 12.43
C ALA A 172 5.62 -11.16 13.04
N GLU A 173 6.55 -10.80 12.17
CA GLU A 173 7.84 -10.23 12.58
C GLU A 173 7.69 -8.77 13.01
N ALA A 174 8.65 -8.25 13.77
CA ALA A 174 8.60 -6.93 14.38
C ALA A 174 8.41 -5.80 13.33
N GLU A 175 9.09 -5.90 12.20
CA GLU A 175 9.04 -4.96 11.08
C GLU A 175 7.64 -4.93 10.45
N GLN A 176 7.04 -6.10 10.23
CA GLN A 176 5.69 -6.21 9.69
C GLN A 176 4.66 -5.63 10.66
N LEU A 177 4.83 -5.87 11.96
CA LEU A 177 3.96 -5.32 13.00
C LEU A 177 4.08 -3.80 13.11
N LEU A 178 5.30 -3.26 13.04
CA LEU A 178 5.51 -1.82 13.05
C LEU A 178 4.79 -1.16 11.88
N ILE A 179 5.00 -1.64 10.65
CA ILE A 179 4.33 -1.08 9.47
C ILE A 179 2.80 -1.23 9.55
N ALA A 180 2.31 -2.38 10.04
CA ALA A 180 0.88 -2.58 10.25
C ALA A 180 0.29 -1.60 11.30
N ARG A 181 1.03 -1.30 12.38
CA ARG A 181 0.63 -0.31 13.39
C ARG A 181 0.63 1.10 12.80
N ILE A 182 1.68 1.48 12.05
CA ILE A 182 1.75 2.78 11.37
C ILE A 182 0.54 2.95 10.44
N MET A 183 0.26 1.98 9.56
CA MET A 183 -0.89 2.04 8.65
C MET A 183 -2.22 2.09 9.37
N ALA A 184 -2.39 1.30 10.43
CA ALA A 184 -3.62 1.29 11.20
C ALA A 184 -3.79 2.54 12.07
N ASN A 185 -2.74 3.30 12.35
CA ASN A 185 -2.84 4.56 13.08
C ASN A 185 -3.69 5.60 12.32
N HIS A 186 -3.82 5.47 11.00
CA HIS A 186 -4.70 6.31 10.17
C HIS A 186 -6.20 5.99 10.34
N SER A 187 -6.54 4.87 10.98
CA SER A 187 -7.93 4.46 11.22
C SER A 187 -8.24 4.25 12.70
N ASP A 188 -7.44 3.44 13.38
CA ASP A 188 -7.64 2.99 14.75
C ASP A 188 -6.79 3.77 15.77
N GLY A 189 -6.12 4.86 15.34
CA GLY A 189 -5.17 5.63 16.15
C GLY A 189 -5.80 6.53 17.22
N PRO A 190 -4.98 7.04 18.17
CA PRO A 190 -3.54 6.85 18.26
C PRO A 190 -3.15 5.47 18.81
N LEU A 191 -2.27 4.76 18.11
CA LEU A 191 -1.71 3.46 18.51
C LEU A 191 -0.30 3.63 19.12
N ASN A 192 0.14 2.66 19.92
CA ASN A 192 1.55 2.59 20.34
C ASN A 192 2.41 2.22 19.13
N LEU A 193 3.37 3.08 18.76
CA LEU A 193 4.29 2.88 17.63
C LEU A 193 5.71 2.51 18.06
N ASP A 194 5.92 2.13 19.33
CA ASP A 194 7.20 1.65 19.83
C ASP A 194 7.79 0.58 18.91
N SER A 195 9.10 0.68 18.70
CA SER A 195 9.83 -0.06 17.69
C SER A 195 11.14 -0.57 18.27
N GLU A 196 11.34 -1.88 18.13
CA GLU A 196 12.63 -2.53 18.42
C GLU A 196 13.52 -2.60 17.17
N CYS A 197 12.96 -2.39 15.97
CA CYS A 197 13.65 -2.61 14.70
C CYS A 197 14.24 -1.34 14.07
N ILE A 198 13.64 -0.17 14.33
CA ILE A 198 14.16 1.13 13.87
C ILE A 198 14.09 2.20 14.99
N PRO A 199 15.00 3.20 14.99
CA PRO A 199 14.98 4.32 15.93
C PRO A 199 13.67 5.12 15.94
N ALA A 200 13.31 5.69 17.09
CA ALA A 200 12.06 6.41 17.31
C ALA A 200 11.83 7.57 16.32
N ASN A 201 12.88 8.35 16.00
CA ASN A 201 12.77 9.42 15.02
C ASN A 201 12.40 8.91 13.61
N GLN A 202 12.84 7.71 13.22
CA GLN A 202 12.45 7.10 11.94
C GLN A 202 11.01 6.59 11.96
N VAL A 203 10.55 6.06 13.10
CA VAL A 203 9.14 5.73 13.29
C VAL A 203 8.28 6.98 13.11
N GLU A 204 8.64 8.09 13.78
CA GLU A 204 7.92 9.35 13.67
C GLU A 204 7.89 9.88 12.24
N ASN A 205 9.01 9.82 11.52
CA ASN A 205 9.08 10.23 10.12
C ASN A 205 8.09 9.43 9.25
N LEU A 206 8.04 8.10 9.41
CA LEU A 206 7.11 7.26 8.68
C LEU A 206 5.65 7.50 9.08
N ALA A 207 5.38 7.72 10.37
CA ALA A 207 4.03 7.91 10.91
C ALA A 207 3.39 9.25 10.55
N ARG A 208 4.18 10.26 10.15
CA ARG A 208 3.69 11.56 9.69
C ARG A 208 3.28 11.57 8.22
N LEU A 209 3.69 10.57 7.44
CA LEU A 209 3.37 10.49 6.01
C LEU A 209 1.90 10.12 5.81
N SER A 210 1.33 10.54 4.69
CA SER A 210 0.08 9.94 4.18
C SER A 210 0.28 8.46 3.86
N LEU A 211 -0.80 7.68 3.74
CA LEU A 211 -0.72 6.28 3.32
C LEU A 211 -0.05 6.11 1.96
N ASP A 212 -0.26 7.04 1.02
CA ASP A 212 0.40 7.04 -0.28
C ASP A 212 1.91 7.31 -0.13
N GLY A 213 2.27 8.31 0.68
CA GLY A 213 3.67 8.64 0.98
C GLY A 213 4.41 7.51 1.70
N LEU A 214 3.76 6.84 2.64
CA LEU A 214 4.30 5.67 3.33
C LEU A 214 4.56 4.53 2.33
N CYS A 215 3.61 4.23 1.45
CA CYS A 215 3.80 3.20 0.42
C CYS A 215 4.93 3.55 -0.56
N HIS A 216 5.02 4.81 -0.98
CA HIS A 216 6.13 5.30 -1.80
C HIS A 216 7.48 5.20 -1.09
N SER A 217 7.53 5.51 0.21
CA SER A 217 8.75 5.43 1.02
C SER A 217 9.20 3.98 1.19
N LEU A 218 8.29 3.08 1.57
CA LEU A 218 8.59 1.64 1.69
C LEU A 218 9.05 1.05 0.36
N TRP A 219 8.43 1.46 -0.74
CA TRP A 219 8.84 1.04 -2.08
C TRP A 219 10.25 1.56 -2.41
N PHE A 220 10.51 2.85 -2.22
CA PHE A 220 11.80 3.43 -2.55
C PHE A 220 12.94 2.82 -1.71
N LEU A 221 12.75 2.73 -0.40
CA LEU A 221 13.71 2.18 0.54
C LEU A 221 13.94 0.69 0.30
N GLY A 222 12.88 -0.13 0.30
CA GLY A 222 12.99 -1.58 0.25
C GLY A 222 13.30 -2.15 -1.14
N HIS A 223 12.95 -1.44 -2.22
CA HIS A 223 13.13 -1.93 -3.59
C HIS A 223 14.26 -1.21 -4.33
N HIS A 224 14.16 0.12 -4.50
CA HIS A 224 15.08 0.86 -5.38
C HIS A 224 16.50 0.95 -4.82
N LEU A 225 16.64 1.23 -3.52
CA LEU A 225 17.96 1.45 -2.91
C LEU A 225 18.75 0.15 -2.68
N LEU A 226 18.06 -0.99 -2.56
CA LEU A 226 18.71 -2.28 -2.28
C LEU A 226 18.91 -3.13 -3.53
N GLY A 227 18.05 -2.99 -4.55
CA GLY A 227 18.24 -3.68 -5.83
C GLY A 227 18.02 -5.19 -5.72
N ASN A 228 17.46 -5.63 -4.58
CA ASN A 228 17.14 -7.02 -4.29
C ASN A 228 16.05 -7.59 -5.22
N PHE A 229 15.41 -6.73 -6.00
CA PHE A 229 14.30 -7.09 -6.85
C PHE A 229 14.56 -6.59 -8.27
N SER A 230 14.26 -7.44 -9.26
CA SER A 230 14.43 -7.09 -10.67
C SER A 230 13.60 -5.86 -11.03
N LEU A 231 14.28 -4.79 -11.48
CA LEU A 231 13.65 -3.60 -12.03
C LEU A 231 12.97 -3.99 -13.36
N SER A 232 11.63 -4.11 -13.37
CA SER A 232 10.90 -4.25 -14.62
C SER A 232 11.06 -2.99 -15.49
N GLN A 233 11.13 -3.13 -16.81
CA GLN A 233 11.16 -1.98 -17.72
C GLN A 233 9.92 -1.08 -17.49
N GLY A 234 10.14 0.20 -17.14
CA GLY A 234 9.07 1.16 -16.81
C GLY A 234 9.30 1.87 -15.47
N SER A 235 8.22 2.32 -14.81
CA SER A 235 8.25 3.01 -13.50
C SER A 235 8.80 2.17 -12.33
N GLY A 236 9.31 0.97 -12.59
CA GLY A 236 9.88 0.05 -11.59
C GLY A 236 8.86 -0.67 -10.71
N LEU A 237 7.57 -0.31 -10.78
CA LEU A 237 6.53 -0.86 -9.92
C LEU A 237 5.96 -2.18 -10.48
N ARG A 238 6.34 -3.32 -9.86
CA ARG A 238 5.73 -4.65 -10.09
C ARG A 238 4.80 -5.02 -8.92
N LYS A 239 3.78 -5.83 -9.18
CA LYS A 239 3.00 -6.44 -8.10
C LYS A 239 3.82 -7.55 -7.41
N LEU A 240 4.10 -7.36 -6.13
CA LEU A 240 4.84 -8.29 -5.29
C LEU A 240 3.88 -9.30 -4.64
N ASP A 241 4.35 -10.52 -4.45
CA ASP A 241 3.63 -11.48 -3.61
C ASP A 241 3.79 -11.17 -2.11
N ALA A 242 3.09 -11.93 -1.27
CA ALA A 242 3.13 -11.70 0.17
C ALA A 242 4.51 -11.95 0.79
N GLY A 243 5.33 -12.85 0.24
CA GLY A 243 6.70 -13.09 0.69
C GLY A 243 7.62 -11.94 0.31
N GLU A 244 7.63 -11.58 -0.97
CA GLU A 244 8.42 -10.47 -1.50
C GLU A 244 8.08 -9.14 -0.78
N THR A 245 6.79 -8.92 -0.47
CA THR A 245 6.38 -7.72 0.28
C THR A 245 6.91 -7.71 1.71
N ARG A 246 6.96 -8.86 2.39
CA ARG A 246 7.54 -8.95 3.75
C ARG A 246 9.04 -8.70 3.72
N GLU A 247 9.74 -9.27 2.74
CA GLU A 247 11.17 -9.04 2.53
C GLU A 247 11.45 -7.56 2.27
N MET A 248 10.63 -6.90 1.44
CA MET A 248 10.76 -5.47 1.18
C MET A 248 10.52 -4.61 2.43
N ILE A 249 9.54 -4.96 3.28
CA ILE A 249 9.30 -4.29 4.57
C ILE A 249 10.51 -4.46 5.49
N ALA A 250 11.02 -5.68 5.63
CA ALA A 250 12.19 -5.97 6.44
C ALA A 250 13.42 -5.20 5.94
N ALA A 251 13.60 -5.13 4.62
CA ALA A 251 14.71 -4.45 3.98
C ALA A 251 14.64 -2.92 4.17
N ALA A 252 13.44 -2.33 4.09
CA ALA A 252 13.23 -0.93 4.41
C ALA A 252 13.53 -0.61 5.89
N CYS A 253 13.09 -1.47 6.82
CA CYS A 253 13.40 -1.31 8.24
C CYS A 253 14.89 -1.50 8.51
N TRP A 254 15.55 -2.45 7.85
CA TRP A 254 17.00 -2.62 7.92
C TRP A 254 17.74 -1.35 7.48
N LEU A 255 17.36 -0.71 6.37
CA LEU A 255 17.98 0.57 5.98
C LEU A 255 17.78 1.65 7.05
N LEU A 256 16.56 1.76 7.58
CA LEU A 256 16.21 2.80 8.55
C LEU A 256 16.79 2.56 9.95
N SER A 257 17.21 1.33 10.28
CA SER A 257 17.73 1.04 11.61
C SER A 257 19.09 1.69 11.90
N ASP A 258 19.84 2.05 10.86
CA ASP A 258 21.11 2.77 10.94
C ASP A 258 21.23 3.75 9.76
N TRP A 259 20.34 4.73 9.79
CA TRP A 259 20.19 5.74 8.75
C TRP A 259 20.97 7.02 9.10
N PRO A 260 21.78 7.60 8.19
CA PRO A 260 21.90 7.24 6.78
C PRO A 260 23.04 6.27 6.44
N THR A 261 23.81 5.74 7.39
CA THR A 261 24.98 4.89 7.12
C THR A 261 24.69 3.73 6.15
N ARG A 262 23.58 3.00 6.38
CA ARG A 262 23.19 1.86 5.52
C ARG A 262 22.72 2.27 4.13
N LEU A 263 22.30 3.52 3.92
CA LEU A 263 22.03 4.06 2.59
C LEU A 263 23.32 4.05 1.75
N ASP A 264 24.37 4.61 2.33
CA ASP A 264 25.66 4.78 1.65
C ASP A 264 26.25 3.42 1.31
N GLU A 265 26.18 2.46 2.25
CA GLU A 265 26.59 1.07 2.03
C GLU A 265 25.80 0.40 0.90
N ALA A 266 24.46 0.52 0.92
CA ALA A 266 23.58 -0.09 -0.06
C ALA A 266 23.82 0.44 -1.47
N LEU A 267 23.88 1.76 -1.63
CA LEU A 267 24.11 2.38 -2.93
C LEU A 267 25.52 2.13 -3.44
N SER A 268 26.54 2.19 -2.57
CA SER A 268 27.92 1.85 -2.96
C SER A 268 28.02 0.40 -3.44
N LYS A 269 27.37 -0.54 -2.74
CA LYS A 269 27.30 -1.94 -3.17
C LYS A 269 26.62 -2.09 -4.53
N GLN A 270 25.49 -1.41 -4.77
CA GLN A 270 24.84 -1.44 -6.07
C GLN A 270 25.74 -0.92 -7.20
N ILE A 271 26.46 0.18 -6.95
CA ILE A 271 27.39 0.76 -7.92
C ILE A 271 28.51 -0.25 -8.23
N ALA A 272 29.09 -0.87 -7.20
CA ALA A 272 30.15 -1.88 -7.34
C ALA A 272 29.69 -3.14 -8.09
N VAL A 273 28.50 -3.68 -7.78
CA VAL A 273 27.95 -4.87 -8.48
C VAL A 273 27.75 -4.60 -9.97
N ASN A 274 27.41 -3.36 -10.32
CA ASN A 274 27.15 -2.98 -11.70
C ASN A 274 28.34 -2.29 -12.39
N SER A 275 29.52 -2.24 -11.76
CA SER A 275 30.69 -1.47 -12.22
C SER A 275 31.42 -2.06 -13.44
N LYS A 276 30.76 -2.86 -14.28
CA LYS A 276 31.30 -3.33 -15.58
C LYS A 276 31.29 -2.26 -16.68
N TRP A 277 30.87 -1.04 -16.38
CA TRP A 277 30.70 0.03 -17.35
C TRP A 277 31.73 1.14 -17.09
N SER A 278 32.61 1.39 -18.06
CA SER A 278 33.58 2.48 -18.04
C SER A 278 32.96 3.80 -18.54
N GLY A 279 33.14 4.91 -17.80
CA GLY A 279 32.87 6.30 -18.21
C GLY A 279 31.75 7.03 -17.47
N ASP A 280 31.74 8.37 -17.52
CA ASP A 280 30.85 9.31 -16.79
C ASP A 280 29.35 9.03 -16.91
N ASN A 281 28.92 8.40 -18.01
CA ASN A 281 27.52 8.06 -18.28
C ASN A 281 27.05 6.76 -17.60
N ALA A 282 27.95 5.92 -17.08
CA ALA A 282 27.63 4.62 -16.49
C ALA A 282 26.95 4.76 -15.11
N THR A 283 27.50 5.59 -14.23
CA THR A 283 26.98 5.86 -12.88
C THR A 283 25.60 6.53 -12.95
N MET A 284 25.41 7.45 -13.90
CA MET A 284 24.13 8.11 -14.15
C MET A 284 23.07 7.17 -14.77
N ARG A 285 23.49 6.22 -15.62
CA ARG A 285 22.60 5.16 -16.13
C ARG A 285 22.17 4.19 -15.03
N LEU A 286 23.05 3.91 -14.06
CA LEU A 286 22.77 3.05 -12.92
C LEU A 286 21.77 3.67 -11.94
N LEU A 287 21.93 4.95 -11.64
CA LEU A 287 20.96 5.68 -10.83
C LEU A 287 19.69 6.05 -11.59
N GLY A 288 19.66 5.95 -12.92
CA GLY A 288 18.53 6.41 -13.74
C GLY A 288 17.14 5.94 -13.30
N PRO A 289 16.91 4.64 -12.98
CA PRO A 289 15.64 4.18 -12.41
C PRO A 289 15.35 4.74 -11.02
N ILE A 290 16.36 4.79 -10.14
CA ILE A 290 16.25 5.31 -8.76
C ILE A 290 15.92 6.81 -8.80
N GLN A 291 16.65 7.57 -9.59
CA GLN A 291 16.50 9.01 -9.78
C GLN A 291 15.14 9.38 -10.37
N ARG A 292 14.66 8.67 -11.39
CA ARG A 292 13.31 8.91 -11.95
C ARG A 292 12.21 8.69 -10.92
N TYR A 293 12.34 7.65 -10.09
CA TYR A 293 11.37 7.40 -9.03
C TYR A 293 11.44 8.49 -7.97
N TYR A 294 12.64 8.84 -7.54
CA TYR A 294 12.92 9.92 -6.58
C TYR A 294 12.27 11.23 -7.02
N GLU A 295 12.55 11.70 -8.24
CA GLU A 295 12.03 12.95 -8.77
C GLU A 295 10.49 12.97 -8.85
N SER A 296 9.90 11.81 -9.12
CA SER A 296 8.46 11.67 -9.31
C SER A 296 7.68 11.57 -7.99
N HIS A 297 8.26 11.00 -6.93
CA HIS A 297 7.49 10.63 -5.72
C HIS A 297 8.14 10.98 -4.38
N ILE A 298 9.46 11.18 -4.31
CA ILE A 298 10.20 11.37 -3.03
C ILE A 298 10.81 12.78 -2.92
N GLY A 299 10.93 13.53 -4.02
CA GLY A 299 11.57 14.85 -3.99
C GLY A 299 10.77 16.00 -3.34
N SER A 300 9.62 15.74 -2.71
CA SER A 300 8.86 16.78 -2.00
C SER A 300 9.32 16.95 -0.54
N SER A 301 8.87 18.04 0.11
CA SER A 301 9.22 18.38 1.49
C SER A 301 8.83 17.30 2.51
N ASP A 302 7.75 16.56 2.25
CA ASP A 302 7.21 15.55 3.17
C ASP A 302 8.18 14.37 3.36
N PHE A 303 9.12 14.18 2.43
CA PHE A 303 10.11 13.12 2.46
C PHE A 303 11.51 13.63 2.79
N ARG A 304 11.66 14.80 3.43
CA ARG A 304 12.97 15.39 3.77
C ARG A 304 13.94 14.42 4.44
N PHE A 305 13.44 13.52 5.29
CA PHE A 305 14.26 12.51 5.96
C PHE A 305 14.88 11.47 5.01
N ILE A 306 14.27 11.24 3.85
CA ILE A 306 14.80 10.38 2.77
C ILE A 306 15.60 11.21 1.76
N SER A 307 15.03 12.33 1.30
CA SER A 307 15.60 13.12 0.22
C SER A 307 16.93 13.76 0.58
N SER A 308 17.08 14.34 1.78
CA SER A 308 18.32 15.02 2.17
C SER A 308 19.54 14.07 2.21
N PRO A 309 19.47 12.88 2.85
CA PRO A 309 20.57 11.92 2.81
C PRO A 309 20.84 11.36 1.41
N TYR A 310 19.78 11.05 0.64
CA TYR A 310 19.94 10.57 -0.74
C TYR A 310 20.64 11.61 -1.63
N GLU A 311 20.23 12.86 -1.57
CA GLU A 311 20.88 13.94 -2.33
C GLU A 311 22.32 14.16 -1.88
N THR A 312 22.61 14.04 -0.59
CA THR A 312 23.97 14.13 -0.04
C THR A 312 24.86 13.05 -0.64
N PHE A 313 24.40 11.80 -0.64
CA PHE A 313 25.12 10.68 -1.27
C PHE A 313 25.37 10.95 -2.77
N VAL A 314 24.33 11.34 -3.52
CA VAL A 314 24.46 11.62 -4.96
C VAL A 314 25.47 12.75 -5.22
N ARG A 315 25.46 13.82 -4.42
CA ARG A 315 26.44 14.92 -4.54
C ARG A 315 27.88 14.44 -4.29
N GLN A 316 28.09 13.60 -3.27
CA GLN A 316 29.40 13.02 -2.98
C GLN A 316 29.88 12.13 -4.12
N LEU A 317 29.01 11.28 -4.65
CA LEU A 317 29.31 10.40 -5.77
C LEU A 317 29.69 11.18 -7.04
N VAL A 318 28.92 12.22 -7.39
CA VAL A 318 29.22 13.10 -8.54
C VAL A 318 30.58 13.78 -8.37
N LYS A 319 30.89 14.25 -7.16
CA LYS A 319 32.19 14.87 -6.84
C LYS A 319 33.34 13.88 -7.00
N GLN A 320 33.20 12.65 -6.50
CA GLN A 320 34.23 11.61 -6.61
C GLN A 320 34.43 11.13 -8.05
N ALA A 321 33.36 11.04 -8.84
CA ALA A 321 33.42 10.58 -10.22
C ALA A 321 33.83 11.67 -11.23
N GLY A 322 33.98 12.93 -10.82
CA GLY A 322 34.37 14.03 -11.72
C GLY A 322 33.32 14.40 -12.78
N ILE A 323 32.06 13.99 -12.58
CA ILE A 323 30.97 14.16 -13.56
C ILE A 323 30.56 15.65 -13.63
N LYS A 324 30.66 16.26 -14.82
CA LYS A 324 30.36 17.69 -15.04
C LYS A 324 28.87 18.01 -15.17
N THR A 325 28.04 17.06 -15.61
CA THR A 325 26.59 17.24 -15.78
C THR A 325 25.84 16.82 -14.52
N ARG A 326 25.31 17.80 -13.78
CA ARG A 326 24.49 17.58 -12.59
C ARG A 326 23.05 17.19 -12.99
N PRO A 327 22.40 16.25 -12.29
CA PRO A 327 20.95 16.05 -12.39
C PRO A 327 20.20 17.36 -12.11
N SER A 328 19.22 17.67 -12.96
CA SER A 328 18.53 18.98 -13.06
C SER A 328 17.84 19.50 -11.79
N ARG A 329 17.61 18.66 -10.76
CA ARG A 329 17.08 19.09 -9.45
C ARG A 329 18.13 19.45 -8.41
N LEU A 330 19.41 19.05 -8.58
CA LEU A 330 20.47 19.42 -7.64
C LEU A 330 20.89 20.90 -7.75
N ASP A 331 20.44 21.59 -8.81
CA ASP A 331 20.72 22.99 -9.11
C ASP A 331 19.65 23.97 -8.57
N SER A 332 18.69 23.51 -7.75
CA SER A 332 17.72 24.43 -7.13
C SER A 332 18.37 25.27 -6.03
N PRO A 333 18.40 26.62 -6.14
CA PRO A 333 19.02 27.51 -5.14
C PRO A 333 18.38 27.46 -3.75
N GLN A 334 17.21 26.81 -3.62
CA GLN A 334 16.46 26.70 -2.37
C GLN A 334 17.10 25.78 -1.32
N LEU A 335 18.11 24.97 -1.67
CA LEU A 335 18.81 24.06 -0.74
C LEU A 335 20.07 24.67 -0.11
N GLU A 336 20.62 25.76 -0.67
CA GLU A 336 21.79 26.43 -0.07
C GLU A 336 21.43 27.33 1.12
N LEU A 337 20.15 27.68 1.28
CA LEU A 337 19.67 28.60 2.33
C LEU A 337 19.12 27.90 3.59
N ASP A 338 18.90 26.58 3.55
CA ASP A 338 18.33 25.80 4.68
C ASP A 338 19.40 25.18 5.59
N LEU A 339 20.69 25.41 5.32
CA LEU A 339 21.82 24.89 6.10
C LEU A 339 22.87 25.96 6.46
N SER A 340 22.55 27.24 6.32
CA SER A 340 23.38 28.37 6.80
C SER A 340 22.93 28.88 8.16
#